data_AF-A0A3P9D4R7-F1
#
_entry.id   AF-A0A3P9D4R7-F1
#
_cell.length_a   1.000
_cell.length_b   1.000
_cell.length_c   1.000
_cell.angle_alpha   90.00
_cell.angle_beta   90.00
_cell.angle_gamma   90.00
#
_symmetry.space_group_name_H-M   'P 1'
#
loop_
_entity.id
_entity.type
_entity.pdbx_description
1 polymer ?
#
loop_
_entity_poly.entity_id
_entity_poly.type
_entity_poly.pdbx_seq_one_letter_code
_entity_poly.pdbx_strand_id
1 'polypeptide(L)' 'MAAIEDAVSKIDDLTGGLSALSELHAFKLRVDPANFRILSHNIILCMGMFFPADFTPEVHVSVDKFLQNLALALSEKYR' A
#
# COMPACT_ATOMS: atom_id res chain seq x y z
N MET A 1 1.54 -8.01 7.54
CA MET A 1 1.14 -6.61 7.81
C MET A 1 2.29 -5.72 8.25
N ALA A 2 3.41 -6.23 8.79
CA ALA A 2 4.53 -5.41 9.28
C ALA A 2 5.05 -4.34 8.29
N ALA A 3 5.12 -4.64 6.98
CA ALA A 3 5.54 -3.66 5.98
C ALA A 3 4.54 -2.49 5.79
N ILE A 4 3.24 -2.72 5.99
CA ILE A 4 2.22 -1.68 5.93
C ILE A 4 2.29 -0.82 7.21
N GLU A 5 2.51 -1.44 8.36
CA GLU A 5 2.73 -0.73 9.62
C GLU A 5 3.98 0.16 9.57
N ASP A 6 5.08 -0.34 9.01
CA ASP A 6 6.29 0.43 8.75
C ASP A 6 6.06 1.56 7.73
N ALA A 7 5.16 1.36 6.76
CA ALA A 7 4.76 2.43 5.86
C ALA A 7 3.92 3.52 6.56
N VAL A 8 3.08 3.15 7.52
CA VAL A 8 2.33 4.14 8.33
C VAL A 8 3.27 4.98 9.19
N SER A 9 4.32 4.38 9.76
CA SER A 9 5.32 5.14 10.55
C SER A 9 6.18 6.08 9.69
N LYS A 10 6.22 5.86 8.37
CA LYS A 10 6.98 6.63 7.38
C LYS A 10 6.08 7.35 6.38
N ILE A 11 4.86 7.70 6.78
CA ILE A 11 3.82 8.22 5.87
C ILE A 11 4.24 9.52 5.14
N ASP A 12 5.13 10.30 5.74
CA ASP A 12 5.68 11.54 5.16
C ASP A 12 6.70 11.28 4.04
N ASP A 13 7.39 10.15 4.05
CA ASP A 13 8.39 9.73 3.05
C ASP A 13 8.30 8.23 2.75
N LEU A 14 7.23 7.84 2.06
CA LEU A 14 6.98 6.45 1.67
C LEU A 14 8.02 5.92 0.68
N THR A 15 8.50 6.77 -0.24
CA THR A 15 9.39 6.37 -1.32
C THR A 15 10.80 6.08 -0.79
N GLY A 16 11.32 6.93 0.09
CA GLY A 16 12.56 6.66 0.82
C GLY A 16 12.40 5.48 1.78
N GLY A 17 11.29 5.46 2.54
CA GLY A 17 11.02 4.45 3.56
C GLY A 17 10.88 3.02 3.05
N LEU A 18 10.38 2.83 1.82
CA LEU A 18 10.09 1.55 1.21
C LEU A 18 11.02 1.17 0.06
N SER A 19 12.11 1.93 -0.17
CA SER A 19 13.03 1.70 -1.30
C SER A 19 13.52 0.25 -1.38
N ALA A 20 13.94 -0.34 -0.25
CA ALA A 20 14.40 -1.74 -0.22
C ALA A 20 13.30 -2.75 -0.59
N LEU A 21 12.05 -2.45 -0.23
CA LEU A 21 10.90 -3.29 -0.56
C LEU A 21 10.51 -3.13 -2.03
N SER A 22 10.62 -1.93 -2.60
CA SER A 22 10.45 -1.68 -4.03
C SER A 22 11.47 -2.47 -4.86
N GLU A 23 12.75 -2.45 -4.48
CA GLU A 23 13.81 -3.23 -5.15
C GLU A 23 13.56 -4.73 -5.11
N LEU A 24 13.07 -5.25 -3.97
CA LEU A 24 12.70 -6.66 -3.85
C LEU A 24 11.60 -7.05 -4.86
N HIS A 25 10.55 -6.22 -4.96
CA HIS A 25 9.43 -6.47 -5.86
C HIS A 25 9.81 -6.31 -7.33
N ALA A 26 10.65 -5.34 -7.66
CA ALA A 26 11.12 -5.07 -9.02
C ALA A 26 12.09 -6.15 -9.52
N PHE A 27 13.18 -6.41 -8.78
CA PHE A 27 14.31 -7.18 -9.30
C PHE A 27 14.28 -8.67 -8.97
N LYS A 28 13.77 -9.06 -7.80
CA LYS A 28 13.72 -10.47 -7.38
C LYS A 28 12.38 -11.11 -7.67
N LEU A 29 11.29 -10.51 -7.19
CA LEU A 29 9.94 -11.07 -7.33
C LEU A 29 9.32 -10.79 -8.71
N ARG A 30 9.73 -9.69 -9.36
CA ARG A 30 9.26 -9.26 -10.68
C ARG A 30 7.73 -9.18 -10.76
N VAL A 31 7.12 -8.62 -9.71
CA VAL A 31 5.66 -8.48 -9.62
C VAL A 31 5.21 -7.37 -10.57
N ASP A 32 4.20 -7.58 -11.42
CA ASP A 32 3.66 -6.46 -12.21
C ASP A 32 3.09 -5.36 -11.29
N PRO A 33 3.50 -4.08 -11.43
CA PRO A 33 2.98 -2.96 -10.65
C PRO A 33 1.46 -2.85 -10.61
N ALA A 34 0.76 -3.30 -11.66
CA ALA A 34 -0.71 -3.32 -11.69
C ALA A 34 -1.32 -4.17 -10.56
N ASN A 35 -0.61 -5.20 -10.09
CA ASN A 35 -1.09 -6.08 -9.02
C ASN A 35 -1.19 -5.38 -7.66
N PHE A 36 -0.42 -4.32 -7.41
CA PHE A 36 -0.51 -3.58 -6.15
C PHE A 36 -1.87 -2.91 -5.97
N ARG A 37 -2.49 -2.45 -7.06
CA ARG A 37 -3.85 -1.88 -7.03
C ARG A 37 -4.90 -2.94 -6.70
N ILE A 38 -4.75 -4.15 -7.25
CA ILE A 38 -5.65 -5.28 -6.98
C ILE A 38 -5.58 -5.67 -5.51
N LEU A 39 -4.35 -5.79 -4.98
CA LEU A 39 -4.15 -6.10 -3.57
C LEU A 39 -4.72 -5.00 -2.66
N SER A 40 -4.51 -3.73 -3.00
CA SER A 40 -5.04 -2.59 -2.25
C SER A 40 -6.57 -2.64 -2.15
N HIS A 41 -7.25 -2.95 -3.25
CA HIS A 41 -8.71 -3.10 -3.24
C HIS A 41 -9.19 -4.24 -2.33
N ASN A 42 -8.50 -5.39 -2.34
CA ASN A 42 -8.83 -6.50 -1.46
C ASN A 42 -8.63 -6.15 0.03
N ILE A 43 -7.61 -5.35 0.36
CA ILE A 43 -7.39 -4.87 1.73
C ILE A 43 -8.55 -3.98 2.18
N ILE A 44 -8.97 -3.04 1.33
CA ILE A 44 -10.12 -2.15 1.59
C ILE A 44 -11.39 -2.98 1.83
N LEU A 45 -11.62 -4.01 1.01
CA LEU A 45 -12.78 -4.91 1.14
C LEU A 45 -12.76 -5.65 2.48
N CYS A 46 -11.59 -6.18 2.88
CA CYS A 46 -11.41 -6.77 4.21
C CYS A 46 -11.68 -5.76 5.34
N MET A 47 -11.20 -4.52 5.23
CA MET A 47 -11.44 -3.49 6.25
C MET A 47 -12.94 -3.19 6.39
N GLY A 48 -13.68 -3.09 5.29
CA GLY A 48 -15.13 -2.91 5.32
C GLY A 48 -15.89 -4.09 5.93
N MET A 49 -15.42 -5.33 5.73
CA MET A 49 -16.05 -6.51 6.33
C MET A 49 -15.78 -6.66 7.83
N PHE A 50 -14.54 -6.38 8.27
CA PHE A 50 -14.12 -6.64 9.65
C PHE A 50 -14.31 -5.44 10.60
N PHE A 51 -14.38 -4.22 10.07
CA PHE A 51 -14.52 -2.99 10.86
C PHE A 51 -15.72 -2.13 10.41
N PRO A 52 -16.95 -2.69 10.33
CA PRO A 52 -18.08 -1.98 9.73
C PRO A 52 -18.48 -0.69 10.47
N ALA A 53 -18.24 -0.60 11.78
CA ALA A 53 -18.54 0.60 12.57
C ALA A 53 -17.50 1.73 12.35
N ASP A 54 -16.23 1.37 12.14
CA ASP A 54 -15.13 2.31 11.98
C ASP A 54 -14.86 2.66 10.51
N PHE A 55 -15.38 1.87 9.57
CA PHE A 55 -15.21 2.06 8.12
C PHE A 55 -16.17 3.13 7.58
N THR A 56 -16.03 4.35 8.08
CA THR A 56 -16.78 5.52 7.61
C THR A 56 -16.30 5.97 6.22
N PRO A 57 -17.08 6.78 5.49
CA PRO A 57 -16.64 7.31 4.17
C PRO A 57 -15.31 8.07 4.22
N GLU A 58 -15.05 8.80 5.31
CA GLU A 58 -13.81 9.54 5.51
C GLU A 58 -12.61 8.61 5.71
N VAL A 59 -12.80 7.54 6.50
CA VAL A 59 -11.78 6.50 6.69
C VAL A 59 -11.52 5.76 5.39
N HIS A 60 -12.56 5.42 4.63
CA HIS A 60 -12.42 4.75 3.34
C HIS A 60 -11.58 5.59 2.36
N VAL A 61 -11.89 6.87 2.18
CA VAL A 61 -11.12 7.76 1.30
C VAL A 61 -9.67 7.90 1.77
N SER A 62 -9.44 7.98 3.08
CA SER A 62 -8.10 8.11 3.66
C SER A 62 -7.25 6.85 3.42
N VAL A 63 -7.82 5.68 3.65
CA VAL A 63 -7.15 4.38 3.44
C VAL A 63 -6.86 4.15 1.96
N ASP A 64 -7.82 4.43 1.07
CA ASP A 64 -7.62 4.29 -0.37
C ASP A 64 -6.48 5.20 -0.86
N LYS A 65 -6.46 6.47 -0.43
CA LYS A 65 -5.37 7.40 -0.75
C LYS A 65 -4.01 6.92 -0.23
N PHE A 66 -3.96 6.40 1.00
CA PHE A 66 -2.73 5.84 1.56
C PHE A 66 -2.22 4.64 0.75
N LEU A 67 -3.09 3.69 0.43
CA LEU A 67 -2.72 2.49 -0.34
C LEU A 67 -2.30 2.81 -1.78
N GLN A 68 -2.87 3.85 -2.39
CA GLN A 68 -2.41 4.35 -3.69
C GLN A 68 -0.98 4.90 -3.63
N ASN A 69 -0.66 5.70 -2.60
CA ASN A 69 0.70 6.21 -2.40
C ASN A 69 1.68 5.09 -2.08
N LEU A 70 1.26 4.09 -1.29
CA LEU A 70 2.04 2.89 -1.02
C LEU A 70 2.37 2.12 -2.32
N ALA A 71 1.37 1.91 -3.17
CA ALA A 71 1.55 1.23 -4.46
C ALA A 71 2.50 2.02 -5.39
N LEU A 72 2.42 3.36 -5.38
CA LEU A 72 3.33 4.22 -6.13
C LEU A 72 4.78 4.06 -5.64
N ALA A 73 5.01 4.15 -4.33
CA ALA A 73 6.34 3.99 -3.73
C ALA A 73 6.94 2.60 -4.01
N LEU A 74 6.13 1.54 -3.97
CA LEU A 74 6.58 0.19 -4.33
C LEU A 74 6.93 0.05 -5.82
N SER A 75 6.31 0.86 -6.68
CA SER A 75 6.52 0.81 -8.13
C SER A 75 7.70 1.66 -8.61
N GLU A 76 8.36 2.40 -7.72
CA GLU A 76 9.33 3.43 -8.11
C GLU A 76 10.63 2.87 -8.70
N LYS A 77 11.11 1.74 -8.17
CA LYS A 77 12.36 1.08 -8.63
C LYS A 77 12.17 0.11 -9.80
N TYR A 78 11.01 0.12 -10.44
CA TYR A 78 10.74 -0.72 -11.61
C TYR A 78 11.35 -0.18 -12.91
N ARG A 79 11.84 1.07 -12.90
CA ARG A 79 12.48 1.74 -14.02
C ARG A 79 13.91 2.12 -13.70
#